data_AF-A0A317U2T6-F1
#
_entry.id   AF-A0A317U2T6-F1
#
_cell.length_a   1.000
_cell.length_b   1.000
_cell.length_c   1.000
_cell.angle_alpha   90.00
_cell.angle_beta   90.00
_cell.angle_gamma   90.00
#
_symmetry.space_group_name_H-M   'P 1'
#
loop_
_entity.id
_entity.type
_entity.pdbx_description
1 polymer ?
#
loop_
_entity_poly.entity_id
_entity_poly.type
_entity_poly.pdbx_seq_one_letter_code
_entity_poly.pdbx_strand_id
1 'polypeptide(L)'
;MDAIQHVSWLKTYGIYEQELRISSVLSEFWETSYVSKMRRYEQKNICGETTLVRPVSSKQLEFHASNIRKAIDLINTGDMDVAHEISILISSIKIFQGRVLRGQASGDTMGAVWLRIPDPHDDQVGYWIEHIVHEVSHLRLHAMFFQEKFVLNPDDEYKFRAPIRDDLRPMLGVFHATFVLARMIRVFKKLSFKGYASRFRDRLQLCQLQFEIGLNSVYSKDAELTDNGKLIRESFKECALILEN
;
A
#
# COMPACT_ATOMS: atom_id res chain seq x y z
N MET A 1 4.12 -37.25 21.66
CA MET A 1 5.19 -36.29 21.98
C MET A 1 4.88 -35.04 21.20
N ASP A 2 4.29 -34.08 21.90
CA ASP A 2 3.52 -32.98 21.33
C ASP A 2 4.36 -31.70 21.43
N ALA A 3 4.93 -31.28 20.30
CA ALA A 3 5.87 -30.15 20.25
C ALA A 3 5.21 -28.78 20.53
N ILE A 4 3.90 -28.76 20.80
CA ILE A 4 3.12 -27.54 21.02
C ILE A 4 3.01 -27.20 22.53
N GLN A 5 3.32 -28.13 23.44
CA GLN A 5 3.19 -27.89 24.89
C GLN A 5 4.31 -27.02 25.52
N HIS A 6 5.37 -26.68 24.78
CA HIS A 6 6.44 -25.81 25.29
C HIS A 6 6.28 -24.31 24.99
N VAL A 7 5.19 -23.89 24.34
CA VAL A 7 4.89 -22.46 24.13
C VAL A 7 4.05 -21.89 25.28
N SER A 8 4.32 -22.31 26.52
CA SER A 8 3.62 -21.80 27.72
C SER A 8 4.27 -20.56 28.36
N TRP A 9 5.36 -20.04 27.76
CA TRP A 9 6.04 -18.82 28.21
C TRP A 9 5.62 -17.53 27.48
N LEU A 10 4.66 -17.60 26.54
CA LEU A 10 4.13 -16.42 25.83
C LEU A 10 2.89 -15.80 26.50
N LYS A 11 2.60 -16.13 27.76
CA LYS A 11 1.60 -15.39 28.55
C LYS A 11 2.29 -14.61 29.65
N THR A 12 2.05 -13.29 29.61
CA THR A 12 2.35 -12.29 30.65
C THR A 12 3.73 -11.61 30.59
N TYR A 13 4.16 -11.21 29.40
CA TYR A 13 4.81 -9.89 29.27
C TYR A 13 3.79 -8.94 28.67
N GLY A 14 3.69 -7.75 29.26
CA GLY A 14 2.63 -6.78 29.00
C GLY A 14 2.32 -6.62 27.51
N ILE A 15 1.04 -6.43 27.22
CA ILE A 15 0.51 -5.99 25.94
C ILE A 15 1.52 -5.00 25.35
N TYR A 16 2.29 -5.45 24.35
CA TYR A 16 3.04 -4.53 23.52
C TYR A 16 1.97 -3.72 22.80
N GLU A 17 1.55 -2.59 23.38
CA GLU A 17 1.13 -1.45 22.57
C GLU A 17 2.33 -1.15 21.67
N GLN A 18 2.39 -1.80 20.50
CA GLN A 18 3.32 -1.39 19.46
C GLN A 18 2.85 -0.02 19.00
N GLU A 19 3.34 1.03 19.66
CA GLU A 19 3.20 2.38 19.14
C GLU A 19 3.82 2.40 17.74
N LEU A 20 3.02 2.80 16.77
CA LEU A 20 3.46 3.00 15.39
C LEU A 20 4.65 3.97 15.35
N ARG A 21 5.81 3.50 14.90
CA ARG A 21 7.02 4.32 14.83
C ARG A 21 7.10 5.07 13.50
N ILE A 22 7.11 6.41 13.56
CA ILE A 22 7.34 7.27 12.41
C ILE A 22 8.78 7.81 12.48
N SER A 23 9.64 7.45 11.53
CA SER A 23 11.04 7.90 11.51
C SER A 23 11.52 8.24 10.11
N SER A 24 12.63 8.96 10.01
CA SER A 24 13.35 9.14 8.74
C SER A 24 13.95 7.82 8.27
N VAL A 25 14.12 7.65 6.97
CA VAL A 25 14.97 6.59 6.42
C VAL A 25 16.42 6.71 6.91
N LEU A 26 17.10 5.56 6.93
CA LEU A 26 18.45 5.35 7.47
C LEU A 26 18.55 5.67 8.97
N SER A 27 17.44 5.51 9.71
CA SER A 27 17.43 5.65 11.18
C SER A 27 17.95 4.41 11.91
N GLU A 28 17.83 3.24 11.28
CA GLU A 28 18.26 1.95 11.83
C GLU A 28 19.20 1.25 10.85
N PHE A 29 20.15 0.47 11.36
CA PHE A 29 21.22 -0.14 10.56
C PHE A 29 20.69 -1.07 9.45
N TRP A 30 19.65 -1.86 9.76
CA TRP A 30 19.07 -2.84 8.85
C TRP A 30 18.47 -2.22 7.58
N GLU A 31 18.12 -0.93 7.62
CA GLU A 31 17.52 -0.19 6.52
C GLU A 31 18.50 0.01 5.35
N THR A 32 19.81 -0.02 5.62
CA THR A 32 20.86 0.35 4.66
C THR A 32 20.79 -0.46 3.36
N SER A 33 20.60 -1.77 3.47
CA SER A 33 20.53 -2.67 2.32
C SER A 33 19.26 -2.42 1.51
N TYR A 34 18.14 -2.17 2.17
CA TYR A 34 16.86 -1.93 1.54
C TYR A 34 16.80 -0.57 0.85
N VAL A 35 17.27 0.50 1.50
CA VAL A 35 17.38 1.83 0.89
C VAL A 35 18.32 1.80 -0.32
N SER A 36 19.38 0.98 -0.28
CA SER A 36 20.25 0.76 -1.44
C SER A 36 19.54 0.03 -2.59
N LYS A 37 18.59 -0.88 -2.32
CA LYS A 37 17.70 -1.45 -3.35
C LYS A 37 16.76 -0.37 -3.90
N MET A 38 16.12 0.43 -3.04
CA MET A 38 15.20 1.51 -3.46
C MET A 38 15.88 2.52 -4.40
N ARG A 39 17.15 2.87 -4.15
CA ARG A 39 17.92 3.78 -5.02
C ARG A 39 18.25 3.21 -6.40
N ARG A 40 18.17 1.88 -6.56
CA ARG A 40 18.37 1.18 -7.84
C ARG A 40 17.06 0.96 -8.60
N TYR A 41 15.95 1.55 -8.15
CA TYR A 41 14.69 1.48 -8.86
C TYR A 41 14.85 2.08 -10.27
N GLU A 42 14.70 1.21 -11.27
CA GLU A 42 15.14 1.47 -12.66
C GLU A 42 14.22 2.44 -13.41
N GLN A 43 13.00 2.67 -12.93
CA GLN A 43 12.09 3.57 -13.59
C GLN A 43 12.62 5.00 -13.56
N LYS A 44 12.52 5.67 -14.71
CA LYS A 44 12.77 7.10 -14.83
C LYS A 44 11.46 7.85 -14.77
N ASN A 45 11.46 9.06 -14.24
CA ASN A 45 10.30 9.94 -14.41
C ASN A 45 10.23 10.50 -15.84
N ILE A 46 9.19 11.31 -16.10
CA ILE A 46 8.95 11.97 -17.40
C ILE A 46 10.16 12.80 -17.85
N CYS A 47 10.95 13.33 -16.91
CA CYS A 47 12.17 14.10 -17.17
C CYS A 47 13.42 13.24 -17.37
N GLY A 48 13.31 11.90 -17.38
CA GLY A 48 14.44 10.98 -17.53
C GLY A 48 15.29 10.81 -16.27
N GLU A 49 14.81 11.29 -15.12
CA GLU A 49 15.57 11.34 -13.89
C GLU A 49 15.53 10.01 -13.13
N THR A 50 16.61 9.70 -12.43
CA THR A 50 16.72 8.49 -11.61
C THR A 50 16.15 8.67 -10.21
N THR A 51 15.90 7.54 -9.55
CA THR A 51 15.35 7.48 -8.19
C THR A 51 16.31 8.09 -7.17
N LEU A 52 15.78 8.98 -6.33
CA LEU A 52 16.49 9.58 -5.21
C LEU A 52 15.77 9.23 -3.91
N VAL A 53 16.52 8.78 -2.90
CA VAL A 53 16.02 8.51 -1.54
C VAL A 53 17.01 9.06 -0.52
N ARG A 54 16.57 10.04 0.25
CA ARG A 54 17.36 10.77 1.26
C ARG A 54 16.61 10.89 2.58
N PRO A 55 17.34 10.90 3.72
CA PRO A 55 16.76 11.24 5.01
C PRO A 55 16.05 12.60 5.00
N VAL A 56 15.06 12.75 5.88
CA VAL A 56 14.40 14.04 6.14
C VAL A 56 15.07 14.75 7.31
N SER A 57 14.94 16.08 7.38
CA SER A 57 15.36 16.84 8.57
C SER A 57 14.41 16.59 9.75
N SER A 58 14.85 16.85 10.99
CA SER A 58 14.00 16.71 12.19
C SER A 58 12.73 17.54 12.11
N LYS A 59 12.82 18.78 11.59
CA LYS A 59 11.66 19.66 11.40
C LYS A 59 10.64 19.08 10.42
N GLN A 60 11.10 18.48 9.32
CA GLN A 60 10.22 17.79 8.38
C GLN A 60 9.62 16.53 9.00
N LEU A 61 10.41 15.77 9.77
CA LEU A 61 9.93 14.59 10.46
C LEU A 61 8.80 14.92 11.43
N GLU A 62 8.97 15.93 12.28
CA GLU A 62 7.93 16.39 13.20
C GLU A 62 6.66 16.82 12.47
N PHE A 63 6.80 17.64 11.42
CA PHE A 63 5.70 18.12 10.61
C PHE A 63 4.91 16.97 9.96
N HIS A 64 5.60 16.07 9.27
CA HIS A 64 4.95 14.96 8.59
C HIS A 64 4.44 13.90 9.55
N ALA A 65 5.10 13.66 10.68
CA ALA A 65 4.60 12.76 11.72
C ALA A 65 3.28 13.27 12.32
N SER A 66 3.11 14.59 12.50
CA SER A 66 1.82 15.17 12.90
C SER A 66 0.73 14.91 11.85
N ASN A 67 1.04 15.11 10.55
CA ASN A 67 0.08 14.89 9.48
C ASN A 67 -0.26 13.41 9.25
N ILE A 68 0.69 12.50 9.45
CA ILE A 68 0.49 11.04 9.40
C ILE A 68 -0.47 10.61 10.52
N ARG A 69 -0.28 11.10 11.76
CA ARG A 69 -1.21 10.80 12.86
C ARG A 69 -2.64 11.25 12.54
N LYS A 70 -2.79 12.49 12.05
CA LYS A 70 -4.10 13.00 11.58
C LYS A 70 -4.70 12.15 10.46
N ALA A 71 -3.88 11.66 9.53
CA ALA A 71 -4.33 10.77 8.46
C ALA A 71 -4.85 9.44 9.01
N ILE A 72 -4.13 8.83 9.96
CA ILE A 72 -4.54 7.57 10.62
C ILE A 72 -5.83 7.79 11.42
N ASP A 73 -5.95 8.89 12.15
CA ASP A 73 -7.17 9.23 12.88
C ASP A 73 -8.36 9.34 11.92
N LEU A 74 -8.19 10.02 10.78
CA LEU A 74 -9.24 10.11 9.77
C LEU A 74 -9.59 8.74 9.18
N ILE A 75 -8.59 7.91 8.85
CA ILE A 75 -8.83 6.54 8.38
C ILE A 75 -9.63 5.77 9.44
N ASN A 76 -9.29 5.87 10.72
CA ASN A 76 -10.02 5.22 11.81
C ASN A 76 -11.49 5.67 11.88
N THR A 77 -11.77 6.96 11.66
CA THR A 77 -13.16 7.45 11.61
C THR A 77 -13.94 7.02 10.36
N GLY A 78 -13.24 6.79 9.25
CA GLY A 78 -13.81 6.45 7.95
C GLY A 78 -14.01 4.95 7.75
N ASP A 79 -12.98 4.15 8.03
CA ASP A 79 -12.91 2.72 7.79
C ASP A 79 -12.12 2.01 8.90
N MET A 80 -12.83 1.55 9.94
CA MET A 80 -12.23 0.86 11.09
C MET A 80 -11.51 -0.44 10.70
N ASP A 81 -11.95 -1.13 9.64
CA ASP A 81 -11.30 -2.37 9.19
C ASP A 81 -9.88 -2.08 8.70
N VAL A 82 -9.73 -1.03 7.87
CA VAL A 82 -8.42 -0.62 7.35
C VAL A 82 -7.55 -0.04 8.46
N ALA A 83 -8.14 0.71 9.40
CA ALA A 83 -7.40 1.20 10.56
C ALA A 83 -6.87 0.06 11.44
N HIS A 84 -7.69 -0.98 11.65
CA HIS A 84 -7.26 -2.17 12.37
C HIS A 84 -6.13 -2.90 11.62
N GLU A 85 -6.25 -3.05 10.30
CA GLU A 85 -5.16 -3.61 9.49
C GLU A 85 -3.87 -2.79 9.59
N ILE A 86 -3.93 -1.45 9.59
CA ILE A 86 -2.76 -0.58 9.82
C ILE A 86 -2.13 -0.91 11.18
N SER A 87 -2.92 -1.03 12.23
CA SER A 87 -2.43 -1.31 13.60
C SER A 87 -1.74 -2.67 13.73
N ILE A 88 -2.09 -3.64 12.88
CA ILE A 88 -1.51 -5.00 12.90
C ILE A 88 -0.32 -5.12 11.95
N LEU A 89 -0.44 -4.56 10.75
CA LEU A 89 0.51 -4.80 9.65
C LEU A 89 1.63 -3.76 9.60
N ILE A 90 1.46 -2.58 10.22
CA ILE A 90 2.45 -1.51 10.17
C ILE A 90 2.98 -1.24 11.57
N SER A 91 4.22 -1.66 11.82
CA SER A 91 4.99 -1.29 13.01
C SER A 91 5.79 0.00 12.79
N SER A 92 6.14 0.33 11.54
CA SER A 92 6.91 1.54 11.22
C SER A 92 6.57 2.18 9.88
N ILE A 93 6.46 3.51 9.87
CA ILE A 93 6.42 4.35 8.68
C ILE A 93 7.76 5.08 8.56
N LYS A 94 8.51 4.76 7.51
CA LYS A 94 9.80 5.36 7.18
C LYS A 94 9.61 6.43 6.12
N ILE A 95 9.86 7.69 6.46
CA ILE A 95 9.69 8.80 5.53
C ILE A 95 11.01 9.28 4.92
N PHE A 96 10.96 9.70 3.66
CA PHE A 96 12.13 10.19 2.93
C PHE A 96 11.84 11.38 2.03
N GLN A 97 12.88 12.16 1.75
CA GLN A 97 12.90 13.05 0.59
C GLN A 97 13.34 12.24 -0.63
N GLY A 98 12.69 12.47 -1.77
CA GLY A 98 13.03 11.70 -2.95
C GLY A 98 12.43 12.18 -4.24
N ARG A 99 12.74 11.45 -5.30
CA ARG A 99 12.21 11.64 -6.65
C ARG A 99 11.94 10.28 -7.26
N VAL A 100 11.01 10.23 -8.22
CA VAL A 100 10.47 9.02 -8.88
C VAL A 100 9.64 8.16 -7.92
N LEU A 101 10.27 7.53 -6.92
CA LEU A 101 9.60 6.66 -5.97
C LEU A 101 8.68 7.46 -5.04
N ARG A 102 7.42 7.05 -4.92
CA ARG A 102 6.43 7.66 -4.01
C ARG A 102 6.24 6.87 -2.73
N GLY A 103 6.22 5.55 -2.85
CA GLY A 103 6.05 4.63 -1.75
C GLY A 103 6.62 3.27 -2.08
N GLN A 104 6.90 2.47 -1.06
CA GLN A 104 7.22 1.07 -1.21
C GLN A 104 6.85 0.28 0.04
N ALA A 105 6.28 -0.90 -0.19
CA ALA A 105 6.14 -1.98 0.77
C ALA A 105 6.63 -3.27 0.11
N SER A 106 7.13 -4.21 0.91
CA SER A 106 7.64 -5.48 0.42
C SER A 106 7.54 -6.57 1.48
N GLY A 107 7.39 -7.81 1.03
CA GLY A 107 7.50 -8.98 1.88
C GLY A 107 8.84 -9.08 2.64
N ASP A 108 9.94 -8.55 2.10
CA ASP A 108 11.26 -8.54 2.75
C ASP A 108 11.29 -7.68 4.02
N THR A 109 10.41 -6.68 4.11
CA THR A 109 10.36 -5.71 5.21
C THR A 109 8.93 -5.60 5.75
N MET A 110 8.28 -6.74 5.98
CA MET A 110 6.95 -6.77 6.62
C MET A 110 6.99 -5.96 7.93
N GLY A 111 5.94 -5.17 8.18
CA GLY A 111 5.89 -4.23 9.30
C GLY A 111 6.43 -2.83 8.99
N ALA A 112 7.17 -2.64 7.89
CA ALA A 112 7.69 -1.34 7.49
C ALA A 112 7.13 -0.87 6.14
N VAL A 113 6.64 0.36 6.11
CA VAL A 113 6.26 1.06 4.87
C VAL A 113 7.16 2.27 4.64
N TRP A 114 7.56 2.49 3.40
CA TRP A 114 8.50 3.54 3.02
C TRP A 114 7.77 4.57 2.18
N LEU A 115 7.69 5.81 2.63
CA LEU A 115 6.87 6.82 1.96
C LEU A 115 7.65 8.11 1.72
N ARG A 116 7.58 8.61 0.49
CA ARG A 116 8.11 9.93 0.16
C ARG A 116 7.25 10.99 0.79
N ILE A 117 7.86 12.04 1.34
CA ILE A 117 7.11 13.22 1.78
C ILE A 117 6.39 13.89 0.59
N PRO A 118 5.16 14.41 0.79
CA PRO A 118 4.43 15.15 -0.24
C PRO A 118 5.15 16.43 -0.65
N ASP A 119 4.81 16.95 -1.83
CA ASP A 119 5.24 18.29 -2.22
C ASP A 119 4.51 19.35 -1.35
N PRO A 120 5.11 20.52 -1.07
CA PRO A 120 4.52 21.50 -0.14
C PRO A 120 3.13 22.01 -0.53
N HIS A 121 2.79 21.95 -1.83
CA HIS A 121 1.51 22.40 -2.36
C HIS A 121 0.42 21.33 -2.35
N ASP A 122 0.77 20.07 -2.06
CA ASP A 122 -0.20 18.99 -1.96
C ASP A 122 -1.06 19.12 -0.70
N ASP A 123 -2.26 18.54 -0.74
CA ASP A 123 -3.04 18.26 0.46
C ASP A 123 -2.28 17.27 1.34
N GLN A 124 -1.61 17.81 2.36
CA GLN A 124 -0.68 17.08 3.21
C GLN A 124 -1.32 15.88 3.90
N VAL A 125 -2.55 16.01 4.40
CA VAL A 125 -3.22 14.92 5.13
C VAL A 125 -3.83 13.92 4.14
N GLY A 126 -4.48 14.39 3.08
CA GLY A 126 -5.02 13.49 2.06
C GLY A 126 -3.96 12.67 1.34
N TYR A 127 -2.76 13.22 1.13
CA TYR A 127 -1.62 12.48 0.57
C TYR A 127 -1.23 11.30 1.45
N TRP A 128 -1.11 11.51 2.77
CA TRP A 128 -0.79 10.43 3.70
C TRP A 128 -1.88 9.37 3.76
N ILE A 129 -3.15 9.76 3.72
CA ILE A 129 -4.26 8.80 3.65
C ILE A 129 -4.13 7.92 2.41
N GLU A 130 -3.97 8.54 1.24
CA GLU A 130 -3.79 7.85 -0.03
C GLU A 130 -2.64 6.83 0.02
N HIS A 131 -1.46 7.27 0.45
CA HIS A 131 -0.26 6.43 0.40
C HIS A 131 -0.20 5.40 1.53
N ILE A 132 -0.73 5.69 2.73
CA ILE A 132 -0.81 4.69 3.81
C ILE A 132 -1.78 3.57 3.42
N VAL A 133 -2.96 3.92 2.89
CA VAL A 133 -3.94 2.93 2.40
C VAL A 133 -3.36 2.12 1.24
N HIS A 134 -2.59 2.76 0.36
CA HIS A 134 -1.87 2.07 -0.72
C HIS A 134 -0.90 1.00 -0.17
N GLU A 135 0.02 1.41 0.71
CA GLU A 135 1.07 0.49 1.18
C GLU A 135 0.55 -0.58 2.14
N VAL A 136 -0.42 -0.27 3.01
CA VAL A 136 -1.04 -1.30 3.86
C VAL A 136 -1.77 -2.35 3.00
N SER A 137 -2.34 -1.94 1.87
CA SER A 137 -2.96 -2.86 0.93
C SER A 137 -1.92 -3.78 0.29
N HIS A 138 -0.72 -3.28 -0.04
CA HIS A 138 0.38 -4.14 -0.47
C HIS A 138 0.81 -5.13 0.62
N LEU A 139 0.98 -4.70 1.87
CA LEU A 139 1.32 -5.60 2.98
C LEU A 139 0.25 -6.67 3.21
N ARG A 140 -1.04 -6.28 3.14
CA ARG A 140 -2.16 -7.22 3.26
C ARG A 140 -2.11 -8.28 2.18
N LEU A 141 -1.87 -7.88 0.93
CA LEU A 141 -1.80 -8.81 -0.19
C LEU A 141 -0.54 -9.69 -0.10
N HIS A 142 0.61 -9.14 0.30
CA HIS A 142 1.81 -9.93 0.57
C HIS A 142 1.58 -11.01 1.64
N ALA A 143 0.88 -10.67 2.73
CA ALA A 143 0.54 -11.63 3.78
C ALA A 143 -0.26 -12.82 3.23
N MET A 144 -1.16 -12.57 2.27
CA MET A 144 -1.92 -13.63 1.60
C MET A 144 -1.03 -14.43 0.63
N PHE A 145 -0.20 -13.77 -0.18
CA PHE A 145 0.72 -14.43 -1.11
C PHE A 145 1.80 -15.30 -0.43
N PHE A 146 2.11 -15.04 0.84
CA PHE A 146 2.98 -15.92 1.62
C PHE A 146 2.37 -17.30 1.91
N GLN A 147 1.04 -17.40 1.89
CA GLN A 147 0.34 -18.66 2.14
C GLN A 147 0.15 -19.45 0.85
N GLU A 148 -0.12 -18.76 -0.26
CA GLU A 148 -0.39 -19.39 -1.55
C GLU A 148 -0.21 -18.44 -2.74
N LYS A 149 -0.15 -19.00 -3.96
CA LYS A 149 -0.11 -18.20 -5.20
C LYS A 149 -1.53 -17.92 -5.70
N PHE A 150 -1.78 -16.68 -6.12
CA PHE A 150 -3.05 -16.29 -6.76
C PHE A 150 -2.97 -16.19 -8.28
N VAL A 151 -1.80 -15.84 -8.80
CA VAL A 151 -1.55 -15.63 -10.24
C VAL A 151 -0.61 -16.75 -10.72
N LEU A 152 -0.97 -17.37 -11.85
CA LEU A 152 -0.23 -18.46 -12.47
C LEU A 152 0.55 -18.02 -13.72
N ASN A 153 0.19 -16.88 -14.33
CA ASN A 153 0.95 -16.29 -15.42
C ASN A 153 2.43 -16.07 -15.02
N PRO A 154 3.39 -16.29 -15.93
CA PRO A 154 4.80 -15.98 -15.69
C PRO A 154 5.07 -14.50 -15.40
N ASP A 155 6.04 -14.23 -14.52
CA ASP A 155 6.42 -12.87 -14.11
C ASP A 155 7.12 -12.06 -15.22
N ASP A 156 7.57 -12.73 -16.29
CA ASP A 156 8.18 -12.12 -17.48
C ASP A 156 7.19 -11.94 -18.65
N GLU A 157 5.89 -12.21 -18.43
CA GLU A 157 4.85 -12.05 -19.43
C GLU A 157 4.24 -10.63 -19.44
N TYR A 158 4.88 -9.67 -20.12
CA TYR A 158 4.43 -8.27 -20.21
C TYR A 158 3.32 -8.09 -21.25
N LYS A 159 2.13 -8.62 -21.00
CA LYS A 159 1.01 -8.60 -21.96
C LYS A 159 -0.23 -7.85 -21.49
N PHE A 160 -0.34 -7.54 -20.20
CA PHE A 160 -1.57 -7.01 -19.63
C PHE A 160 -1.51 -5.50 -19.48
N ARG A 161 -2.61 -4.82 -19.81
CA ARG A 161 -2.71 -3.38 -19.61
C ARG A 161 -2.72 -3.07 -18.13
N ALA A 162 -1.81 -2.21 -17.69
CA ALA A 162 -1.71 -1.83 -16.30
C ALA A 162 -2.72 -0.71 -15.94
N PRO A 163 -3.24 -0.68 -14.70
CA PRO A 163 -4.15 0.38 -14.26
C PRO A 163 -3.53 1.77 -14.24
N ILE A 164 -2.27 1.85 -13.78
CA ILE A 164 -1.59 3.10 -13.42
C ILE A 164 -0.56 3.52 -14.48
N ARG A 165 -0.05 2.55 -15.25
CA ARG A 165 1.06 2.77 -16.19
C ARG A 165 0.59 2.54 -17.63
N ASP A 166 1.24 3.22 -18.57
CA ASP A 166 0.94 3.10 -19.99
C ASP A 166 1.60 1.86 -20.65
N ASP A 167 2.62 1.28 -20.02
CA ASP A 167 3.28 0.05 -20.50
C ASP A 167 2.52 -1.22 -20.09
N LEU A 168 2.71 -2.27 -20.88
CA LEU A 168 2.21 -3.60 -20.53
C LEU A 168 2.97 -4.15 -19.32
N ARG A 169 2.31 -4.96 -18.50
CA ARG A 169 2.86 -5.51 -17.26
C ARG A 169 2.50 -6.99 -17.10
N PRO A 170 3.23 -7.73 -16.27
CA PRO A 170 2.84 -9.07 -15.83
C PRO A 170 1.51 -9.05 -15.08
N MET A 171 0.73 -10.14 -15.18
CA MET A 171 -0.56 -10.26 -14.51
C MET A 171 -0.44 -10.03 -12.99
N LEU A 172 0.64 -10.50 -12.37
CA LEU A 172 0.89 -10.28 -10.93
C LEU A 172 0.87 -8.80 -10.56
N GLY A 173 1.53 -7.96 -11.37
CA GLY A 173 1.56 -6.51 -11.16
C GLY A 173 0.19 -5.86 -11.36
N VAL A 174 -0.58 -6.32 -12.35
CA VAL A 174 -1.94 -5.83 -12.60
C VAL A 174 -2.90 -6.25 -11.49
N PHE A 175 -2.82 -7.49 -11.02
CA PHE A 175 -3.60 -8.01 -9.91
C PHE A 175 -3.34 -7.21 -8.63
N HIS A 176 -2.06 -6.98 -8.30
CA HIS A 176 -1.66 -6.14 -7.17
C HIS A 176 -2.23 -4.72 -7.26
N ALA A 177 -2.03 -4.05 -8.40
CA ALA A 177 -2.52 -2.68 -8.57
C ALA A 177 -4.05 -2.60 -8.47
N THR A 178 -4.77 -3.56 -9.04
CA THR A 178 -6.23 -3.59 -9.02
C THR A 178 -6.77 -3.83 -7.60
N PHE A 179 -6.15 -4.73 -6.82
CA PHE A 179 -6.50 -4.93 -5.41
C PHE A 179 -6.30 -3.67 -4.58
N VAL A 180 -5.17 -2.98 -4.76
CA VAL A 180 -4.87 -1.74 -4.03
C VAL A 180 -5.88 -0.65 -4.40
N LEU A 181 -6.20 -0.48 -5.69
CA LEU A 181 -7.18 0.49 -6.16
C LEU A 181 -8.57 0.25 -5.57
N ALA A 182 -9.04 -1.01 -5.48
CA ALA A 182 -10.31 -1.34 -4.84
C ALA A 182 -10.38 -0.82 -3.39
N ARG A 183 -9.29 -1.02 -2.64
CA ARG A 183 -9.19 -0.61 -1.23
C ARG A 183 -9.08 0.91 -1.07
N MET A 184 -8.37 1.58 -1.98
CA MET A 184 -8.33 3.05 -2.00
C MET A 184 -9.71 3.65 -2.28
N ILE A 185 -10.45 3.11 -3.26
CA ILE A 185 -11.83 3.51 -3.58
C ILE A 185 -12.72 3.36 -2.35
N ARG A 186 -12.63 2.23 -1.64
CA ARG A 186 -13.39 1.97 -0.40
C ARG A 186 -13.19 3.09 0.62
N VAL A 187 -11.94 3.39 0.96
CA VAL A 187 -11.61 4.39 1.99
C VAL A 187 -12.04 5.78 1.55
N PHE A 188 -11.79 6.16 0.29
CA PHE A 188 -12.21 7.46 -0.23
C PHE A 188 -13.72 7.64 -0.25
N LYS A 189 -14.50 6.61 -0.64
CA LYS A 189 -15.97 6.63 -0.56
C LYS A 189 -16.45 6.79 0.88
N LYS A 190 -15.93 5.97 1.81
CA LYS A 190 -16.30 6.04 3.23
C LYS A 190 -15.99 7.40 3.85
N LEU A 191 -14.81 7.97 3.59
CA LEU A 191 -14.45 9.32 4.04
C LEU A 191 -15.32 10.40 3.36
N SER A 192 -15.69 10.21 2.10
CA SER A 192 -16.60 11.13 1.41
C SER A 192 -17.97 11.18 2.07
N PHE A 193 -18.52 10.03 2.49
CA PHE A 193 -19.77 9.95 3.25
C PHE A 193 -19.69 10.59 4.64
N LYS A 194 -18.48 10.69 5.21
CA LYS A 194 -18.22 11.39 6.49
C LYS A 194 -17.98 12.89 6.33
N GLY A 195 -18.19 13.46 5.14
CA GLY A 195 -18.09 14.90 4.89
C GLY A 195 -16.77 15.35 4.25
N TYR A 196 -15.88 14.43 3.85
CA TYR A 196 -14.60 14.76 3.19
C TYR A 196 -14.66 14.63 1.66
N ALA A 197 -15.85 14.70 1.06
CA ALA A 197 -16.05 14.44 -0.36
C ALA A 197 -15.22 15.35 -1.27
N SER A 198 -15.11 16.65 -0.95
CA SER A 198 -14.32 17.59 -1.75
C SER A 198 -12.82 17.26 -1.75
N ARG A 199 -12.29 16.74 -0.63
CA ARG A 199 -10.87 16.39 -0.48
C ARG A 199 -10.45 15.21 -1.36
N PHE A 200 -11.34 14.25 -1.57
CA PHE A 200 -11.03 12.99 -2.23
C PHE A 200 -11.70 12.82 -3.59
N ARG A 201 -12.48 13.79 -4.07
CA ARG A 201 -13.22 13.69 -5.34
C ARG A 201 -12.32 13.29 -6.51
N ASP A 202 -11.26 14.05 -6.76
CA ASP A 202 -10.42 13.84 -7.93
C ASP A 202 -9.61 12.54 -7.80
N ARG A 203 -9.10 12.25 -6.59
CA ARG A 203 -8.40 11.00 -6.27
C ARG A 203 -9.30 9.78 -6.47
N LEU A 204 -10.55 9.86 -6.01
CA LEU A 204 -11.55 8.81 -6.16
C LEU A 204 -11.89 8.58 -7.64
N GLN A 205 -12.14 9.64 -8.40
CA GLN A 205 -12.45 9.54 -9.82
C GLN A 205 -11.30 8.90 -10.60
N LEU A 206 -10.05 9.32 -10.34
CA LEU A 206 -8.88 8.72 -10.95
C LEU A 206 -8.74 7.25 -10.57
N CYS A 207 -8.89 6.91 -9.29
CA CYS A 207 -8.80 5.51 -8.84
C CYS A 207 -9.87 4.64 -9.50
N GLN A 208 -11.10 5.14 -9.69
CA GLN A 208 -12.18 4.41 -10.36
C GLN A 208 -11.84 4.13 -11.82
N LEU A 209 -11.36 5.12 -12.56
CA LEU A 209 -10.93 4.92 -13.96
C LEU A 209 -9.80 3.88 -14.07
N GLN A 210 -8.78 4.00 -13.21
CA GLN A 210 -7.67 3.05 -13.19
C GLN A 210 -8.14 1.64 -12.78
N PHE A 211 -9.06 1.55 -11.81
CA PHE A 211 -9.61 0.30 -11.34
C PHE A 211 -10.37 -0.44 -12.44
N GLU A 212 -11.15 0.27 -13.27
CA GLU A 212 -11.82 -0.32 -14.42
C GLU A 212 -10.83 -0.90 -15.44
N ILE A 213 -9.72 -0.20 -15.71
CA ILE A 213 -8.64 -0.71 -16.57
C ILE A 213 -8.06 -2.01 -15.98
N GLY A 214 -7.80 -2.03 -14.68
CA GLY A 214 -7.30 -3.21 -13.98
C GLY A 214 -8.26 -4.38 -13.99
N LEU A 215 -9.54 -4.13 -13.71
CA LEU A 215 -10.61 -5.12 -13.78
C LEU A 215 -10.65 -5.77 -15.16
N ASN A 216 -10.67 -4.98 -16.24
CA ASN A 216 -10.69 -5.53 -17.59
C ASN A 216 -9.52 -6.49 -17.87
N SER A 217 -8.33 -6.19 -17.33
CA SER A 217 -7.17 -7.07 -17.47
C SER A 217 -7.28 -8.34 -16.63
N VAL A 218 -7.69 -8.27 -15.36
CA VAL A 218 -7.79 -9.46 -14.47
C VAL A 218 -8.99 -10.37 -14.80
N TYR A 219 -9.97 -9.88 -15.57
CA TYR A 219 -11.07 -10.67 -16.14
C TYR A 219 -10.81 -11.08 -17.59
N SER A 220 -9.66 -10.72 -18.16
CA SER A 220 -9.32 -11.15 -19.52
C SER A 220 -9.18 -12.67 -19.60
N LYS A 221 -9.48 -13.24 -20.78
CA LYS A 221 -9.36 -14.68 -21.05
C LYS A 221 -7.93 -15.21 -20.86
N ASP A 222 -6.93 -14.33 -20.96
CA ASP A 222 -5.52 -14.66 -20.86
C ASP A 222 -5.02 -14.58 -19.40
N ALA A 223 -5.89 -14.18 -18.45
CA ALA A 223 -5.59 -14.15 -17.03
C ALA A 223 -5.71 -15.55 -16.41
N GLU A 224 -4.58 -16.10 -15.97
CA GLU A 224 -4.51 -17.41 -15.34
C GLU A 224 -4.38 -17.24 -13.82
N LEU A 225 -5.49 -17.52 -13.12
CA LEU A 225 -5.59 -17.40 -11.66
C LEU A 225 -5.88 -18.77 -11.02
N THR A 226 -5.38 -18.98 -9.81
CA THR A 226 -5.83 -20.10 -8.96
C THR A 226 -7.27 -19.89 -8.52
N ASP A 227 -7.92 -20.92 -7.97
CA ASP A 227 -9.30 -20.77 -7.49
C ASP A 227 -9.41 -19.75 -6.36
N ASN A 228 -8.45 -19.72 -5.44
CA ASN A 228 -8.37 -18.66 -4.42
C ASN A 228 -8.05 -17.29 -5.04
N GLY A 229 -7.21 -17.23 -6.09
CA GLY A 229 -6.99 -16.00 -6.85
C GLY A 229 -8.27 -15.45 -7.49
N LYS A 230 -9.14 -16.33 -8.01
CA LYS A 230 -10.47 -15.94 -8.52
C LYS A 230 -11.37 -15.44 -7.38
N LEU A 231 -11.41 -16.11 -6.23
CA LEU A 231 -12.19 -15.65 -5.07
C LEU A 231 -11.77 -14.25 -4.62
N ILE A 232 -10.46 -13.98 -4.54
CA ILE A 232 -9.95 -12.65 -4.23
C ILE A 232 -10.33 -11.64 -5.31
N ARG A 233 -10.24 -12.00 -6.61
CA ARG A 233 -10.68 -11.14 -7.72
C ARG A 233 -12.17 -10.78 -7.61
N GLU A 234 -13.05 -11.72 -7.27
CA GLU A 234 -14.48 -11.43 -7.12
C GLU A 234 -14.73 -10.41 -5.99
N SER A 235 -13.92 -10.45 -4.92
CA SER A 235 -14.03 -9.48 -3.83
C SER A 235 -13.65 -8.04 -4.20
N PHE A 236 -13.02 -7.80 -5.36
CA PHE A 236 -12.53 -6.45 -5.73
C PHE A 236 -13.67 -5.44 -5.84
N LYS A 237 -14.78 -5.79 -6.51
CA LYS A 237 -15.93 -4.88 -6.67
C LYS A 237 -16.65 -4.63 -5.35
N GLU A 238 -16.84 -5.69 -4.56
CA GLU A 238 -17.44 -5.60 -3.22
C GLU A 238 -16.60 -4.67 -2.33
N CYS A 239 -15.27 -4.88 -2.32
CA CYS A 239 -14.34 -4.04 -1.58
C CYS A 239 -14.46 -2.57 -2.02
N ALA A 240 -14.47 -2.31 -3.34
CA ALA A 240 -14.64 -0.98 -3.92
C ALA A 240 -16.03 -0.36 -3.72
N LEU A 241 -16.95 -1.04 -3.02
CA LEU A 241 -18.32 -0.61 -2.79
C LEU A 241 -19.05 -0.29 -4.11
N ILE A 242 -18.85 -1.14 -5.11
CA ILE A 242 -19.58 -1.10 -6.38
C ILE A 242 -20.70 -2.11 -6.24
N LEU A 243 -21.94 -1.62 -6.14
CA LEU A 243 -23.12 -2.47 -6.15
C LEU A 243 -23.33 -2.98 -7.58
N GLU A 244 -23.51 -4.28 -7.73
CA GLU A 244 -24.00 -4.84 -8.99
C GLU A 244 -25.49 -4.52 -9.09
N ASN A 245 -25.90 -3.86 -10.19
CA ASN A 245 -27.30 -3.58 -10.50
C ASN A 245 -28.03 -4.84 -10.94
#